data_AF-A0A1Z4NCT8-F1
#
_entry.id   AF-A0A1Z4NCT8-F1
#
_cell.length_a   1.000
_cell.length_b   1.000
_cell.length_c   1.000
_cell.angle_alpha   90.00
_cell.angle_beta   90.00
_cell.angle_gamma   90.00
#
_symmetry.space_group_name_H-M   'P 1'
#
loop_
_entity.id
_entity.type
_entity.pdbx_description
1 polymer ?
#
loop_
_entity_poly.entity_id
_entity_poly.type
_entity_poly.pdbx_seq_one_letter_code
_entity_poly.pdbx_strand_id
1 'polypeptide(L)'
;MGFREEFKLLLRSRYPLIYIPTYEEERVEGIIRDEAAMVGNRPVYTWDFVDGFQGNPNDAGFGKRNPLQALEFVEKLPATAPAVIILRDYHRFLEDVAIARKLRNISRLLKSQPKNLIILAPRIAIPDDLMEVLTVVEFALPTATEIQAEIEKIIQVTGSNLSSKTVDDLVRSCQGLSMERIRRVLARAIATHGELQPDDVELVLAEKRQTIRQTQILDFIPATEQISDIGGLDNLKDWLLRRGNAFSDRARQYGLPYPRGLLLVGIQGTGKSLTAKAIAHTWHLPLLRLDVGRLFGGLVGESESRTRQMIQVAEALAPCVLWIDEIDKGFSGLGSKGDAGTANRVFGALITWLAEKTSPVFVVATANDVQALPPEMLRKGRFDEIFFVGLPTQAERKAIFNVHLSRLRLHNIKNYDIDRLAYETPDFSGAEIEQTLIEAMHIGFSQNRDFTTDDILEAASQIIPLARTASEQIQKLQEWAISGRARLASKQNILGI
;
A
#
# COMPACT_ATOMS: atom_id res chain seq x y z
N MET A 1 -17.02 -12.53 -7.29
CA MET A 1 -18.30 -12.68 -6.56
C MET A 1 -18.24 -11.67 -5.43
N GLY A 2 -19.21 -10.78 -5.31
CA GLY A 2 -19.20 -9.75 -4.25
C GLY A 2 -19.57 -10.35 -2.90
N PHE A 3 -19.18 -9.71 -1.80
CA PHE A 3 -19.53 -10.16 -0.43
C PHE A 3 -21.02 -10.48 -0.27
N ARG A 4 -21.91 -9.62 -0.80
CA ARG A 4 -23.37 -9.83 -0.74
C ARG A 4 -23.80 -11.16 -1.37
N GLU A 5 -23.28 -11.49 -2.53
CA GLU A 5 -23.63 -12.72 -3.26
C GLU A 5 -23.13 -13.96 -2.51
N GLU A 6 -21.89 -13.91 -2.03
CA GLU A 6 -21.28 -15.00 -1.26
C GLU A 6 -22.03 -15.21 0.06
N PHE A 7 -22.26 -14.13 0.81
CA PHE A 7 -22.99 -14.19 2.07
C PHE A 7 -24.40 -14.74 1.89
N LYS A 8 -25.12 -14.30 0.85
CA LYS A 8 -26.44 -14.83 0.49
C LYS A 8 -26.41 -16.34 0.17
N LEU A 9 -25.37 -16.79 -0.52
CA LEU A 9 -25.16 -18.22 -0.78
C LEU A 9 -24.95 -18.99 0.52
N LEU A 10 -24.15 -18.48 1.45
CA LEU A 10 -23.90 -19.12 2.75
C LEU A 10 -25.17 -19.22 3.62
N LEU A 11 -26.01 -18.18 3.62
CA LEU A 11 -27.32 -18.20 4.31
C LEU A 11 -28.27 -19.24 3.72
N ARG A 12 -28.27 -19.41 2.39
CA ARG A 12 -29.10 -20.40 1.68
C ARG A 12 -28.59 -21.83 1.85
N SER A 13 -27.27 -22.00 1.83
CA SER A 13 -26.57 -23.28 2.03
C SER A 13 -26.47 -23.68 3.51
N ARG A 14 -27.01 -22.87 4.43
CA ARG A 14 -27.06 -23.13 5.88
C ARG A 14 -25.69 -23.37 6.50
N TYR A 15 -24.70 -22.57 6.11
CA TYR A 15 -23.41 -22.57 6.79
C TYR A 15 -23.61 -22.09 8.23
N PRO A 16 -23.33 -22.95 9.24
CA PRO A 16 -23.81 -22.72 10.59
C PRO A 16 -23.07 -21.59 11.30
N LEU A 17 -21.73 -21.57 11.19
CA LEU A 17 -20.89 -20.57 11.83
C LEU A 17 -20.09 -19.81 10.77
N ILE A 18 -20.25 -18.50 10.72
CA ILE A 18 -19.58 -17.60 9.80
C ILE A 18 -18.71 -16.64 10.60
N TYR A 19 -17.49 -16.39 10.16
CA TYR A 19 -16.57 -15.44 10.79
C TYR A 19 -16.23 -14.33 9.80
N ILE A 20 -16.48 -13.07 10.16
CA ILE A 20 -16.23 -11.93 9.29
C ILE A 20 -15.22 -11.00 9.98
N PRO A 21 -13.97 -10.96 9.49
CA PRO A 21 -12.97 -10.02 9.97
C PRO A 21 -13.21 -8.63 9.35
N THR A 22 -13.63 -7.64 10.14
CA THR A 22 -13.79 -6.25 9.70
C THR A 22 -13.81 -5.28 10.88
N TYR A 23 -13.39 -4.03 10.64
CA TYR A 23 -13.61 -2.90 11.56
C TYR A 23 -14.91 -2.13 11.26
N GLU A 24 -15.62 -2.47 10.17
CA GLU A 24 -16.83 -1.77 9.73
C GLU A 24 -18.11 -2.46 10.22
N GLU A 25 -18.30 -2.54 11.54
CA GLU A 25 -19.43 -3.25 12.16
C GLU A 25 -20.79 -2.76 11.66
N GLU A 26 -21.02 -1.44 11.64
CA GLU A 26 -22.30 -0.89 11.20
C GLU A 26 -22.63 -1.23 9.74
N ARG A 27 -21.61 -1.18 8.86
CA ARG A 27 -21.76 -1.45 7.42
C ARG A 27 -22.07 -2.93 7.19
N VAL A 28 -21.31 -3.83 7.81
CA VAL A 28 -21.54 -5.27 7.65
C VAL A 28 -22.87 -5.69 8.25
N GLU A 29 -23.27 -5.15 9.41
CA GLU A 29 -24.56 -5.44 10.02
C GLU A 29 -25.73 -4.95 9.17
N GLY A 30 -25.62 -3.75 8.58
CA GLY A 30 -26.63 -3.24 7.64
C GLY A 30 -26.82 -4.20 6.46
N ILE A 31 -25.72 -4.64 5.84
CA ILE A 31 -25.76 -5.60 4.74
C ILE A 31 -26.33 -6.95 5.19
N ILE A 32 -25.96 -7.45 6.38
CA ILE A 32 -26.51 -8.69 6.93
C ILE A 32 -28.02 -8.58 7.11
N ARG A 33 -28.53 -7.46 7.62
CA ARG A 33 -29.97 -7.22 7.79
C ARG A 33 -30.70 -7.18 6.45
N ASP A 34 -30.15 -6.47 5.46
CA ASP A 34 -30.71 -6.39 4.12
C ASP A 34 -30.83 -7.79 3.48
N GLU A 35 -29.74 -8.57 3.50
CA GLU A 35 -29.73 -9.90 2.90
C GLU A 35 -30.58 -10.90 3.70
N ALA A 36 -30.62 -10.81 5.03
CA ALA A 36 -31.49 -11.63 5.87
C ALA A 36 -32.97 -11.35 5.60
N ALA A 37 -33.35 -10.09 5.37
CA ALA A 37 -34.70 -9.71 4.98
C ALA A 37 -35.07 -10.30 3.61
N MET A 38 -34.16 -10.22 2.64
CA MET A 38 -34.36 -10.80 1.30
C MET A 38 -34.40 -12.34 1.29
N VAL A 39 -33.67 -13.00 2.20
CA VAL A 39 -33.57 -14.47 2.27
C VAL A 39 -34.57 -15.03 3.28
N GLY A 40 -35.86 -14.89 2.98
CA GLY A 40 -36.93 -15.48 3.79
C GLY A 40 -37.22 -14.73 5.08
N ASN A 41 -36.98 -13.41 5.08
CA ASN A 41 -37.33 -12.48 6.16
C ASN A 41 -36.85 -12.92 7.54
N ARG A 42 -35.57 -13.31 7.63
CA ARG A 42 -35.01 -13.86 8.88
C ARG A 42 -34.75 -12.74 9.87
N PRO A 43 -35.25 -12.83 11.12
CA PRO A 43 -34.89 -11.88 12.17
C PRO A 43 -33.38 -11.93 12.45
N VAL A 44 -32.80 -10.74 12.68
CA VAL A 44 -31.40 -10.57 13.04
C VAL A 44 -31.31 -10.19 14.52
N TYR A 45 -30.53 -10.95 15.28
CA TYR A 45 -30.25 -10.72 16.69
C TYR A 45 -28.78 -10.32 16.84
N THR A 46 -28.50 -9.26 17.59
CA THR A 46 -27.11 -8.81 17.82
C THR A 46 -26.80 -8.91 19.30
N TRP A 47 -25.61 -9.44 19.62
CA TRP A 47 -25.08 -9.54 20.97
C TRP A 47 -23.71 -8.88 21.06
N ASP A 48 -23.48 -8.18 22.17
CA ASP A 48 -22.15 -7.79 22.64
C ASP A 48 -21.97 -8.13 24.12
N PHE A 49 -20.72 -8.11 24.57
CA PHE A 49 -20.38 -8.50 25.94
C PHE A 49 -20.95 -7.54 27.01
N VAL A 50 -21.13 -6.26 26.68
CA VAL A 50 -21.47 -5.20 27.64
C VAL A 50 -22.97 -5.15 27.90
N ASP A 51 -23.76 -5.26 26.84
CA ASP A 51 -25.20 -5.05 26.84
C ASP A 51 -25.99 -6.33 26.59
N GLY A 52 -25.34 -7.41 26.14
CA GLY A 52 -26.02 -8.66 25.82
C GLY A 52 -26.79 -8.57 24.50
N PHE A 53 -27.86 -9.35 24.34
CA PHE A 53 -28.70 -9.29 23.15
C PHE A 53 -29.51 -7.98 23.09
N GLN A 54 -29.54 -7.39 21.89
CA GLN A 54 -30.23 -6.13 21.58
C GLN A 54 -31.24 -6.32 20.43
N GLY A 55 -32.20 -5.40 20.33
CA GLY A 55 -33.15 -5.30 19.20
C GLY A 55 -34.52 -5.97 19.42
N ASN A 56 -34.62 -6.96 20.31
CA ASN A 56 -35.90 -7.56 20.73
C ASN A 56 -36.17 -7.28 22.22
N PRO A 57 -37.27 -6.59 22.59
CA PRO A 57 -37.61 -6.30 23.99
C PRO A 57 -37.64 -7.55 24.90
N ASN A 58 -38.04 -8.70 24.35
CA ASN A 58 -38.16 -9.94 25.13
C ASN A 58 -36.80 -10.57 25.50
N ASP A 59 -35.75 -10.24 24.75
CA ASP A 59 -34.41 -10.84 24.90
C ASP A 59 -33.36 -9.80 25.31
N ALA A 60 -33.80 -8.57 25.56
CA ALA A 60 -32.94 -7.44 25.89
C ALA A 60 -32.10 -7.74 27.14
N GLY A 61 -30.78 -7.65 27.02
CA GLY A 61 -29.86 -7.92 28.12
C GLY A 61 -29.51 -9.39 28.34
N PHE A 62 -30.09 -10.32 27.57
CA PHE A 62 -29.77 -11.74 27.71
C PHE A 62 -28.29 -12.01 27.36
N GLY A 63 -27.61 -12.80 28.19
CA GLY A 63 -26.18 -13.09 28.01
C GLY A 63 -25.24 -11.92 28.30
N LYS A 64 -25.70 -10.85 28.96
CA LYS A 64 -24.85 -9.73 29.37
C LYS A 64 -23.69 -10.22 30.25
N ARG A 65 -22.45 -9.84 29.88
CA ARG A 65 -21.20 -10.27 30.54
C ARG A 65 -21.03 -11.79 30.67
N ASN A 66 -21.78 -12.57 29.91
CA ASN A 66 -21.74 -14.03 29.96
C ASN A 66 -21.80 -14.61 28.54
N PRO A 67 -20.64 -14.84 27.89
CA PRO A 67 -20.58 -15.33 26.52
C PRO A 67 -21.19 -16.75 26.38
N LEU A 68 -21.08 -17.60 27.40
CA LEU A 68 -21.68 -18.93 27.35
C LEU A 68 -23.22 -18.86 27.28
N GLN A 69 -23.84 -17.97 28.08
CA GLN A 69 -25.28 -17.71 27.98
C GLN A 69 -25.67 -17.15 26.62
N ALA A 70 -24.82 -16.34 25.97
CA ALA A 70 -25.09 -15.86 24.62
C ALA A 70 -25.29 -17.02 23.62
N LEU A 71 -24.51 -18.09 23.76
CA LEU A 71 -24.65 -19.30 22.95
C LEU A 71 -25.89 -20.13 23.31
N GLU A 72 -26.31 -20.14 24.58
CA GLU A 72 -27.56 -20.78 25.01
C GLU A 72 -28.80 -20.13 24.37
N PHE A 73 -28.73 -18.83 24.04
CA PHE A 73 -29.81 -18.14 23.32
C PHE A 73 -30.14 -18.83 21.99
N VAL A 74 -29.11 -19.23 21.25
CA VAL A 74 -29.25 -19.86 19.94
C VAL A 74 -30.04 -21.19 20.03
N GLU A 75 -29.84 -21.92 21.11
CA GLU A 75 -30.53 -23.19 21.41
C GLU A 75 -31.97 -22.97 21.88
N LYS A 76 -32.24 -21.87 22.60
CA LYS A 76 -33.59 -21.51 23.06
C LYS A 76 -34.52 -21.13 21.91
N LEU A 77 -33.99 -20.60 20.81
CA LEU A 77 -34.78 -20.29 19.64
C LEU A 77 -35.44 -21.56 19.05
N PRO A 78 -36.70 -21.52 18.60
CA PRO A 78 -37.37 -22.69 18.02
C PRO A 78 -36.57 -23.29 16.86
N ALA A 79 -36.50 -24.62 16.75
CA ALA A 79 -35.66 -25.31 15.76
C ALA A 79 -36.04 -25.00 14.31
N THR A 80 -37.29 -24.65 14.05
CA THR A 80 -37.82 -24.30 12.71
C THR A 80 -37.79 -22.79 12.44
N ALA A 81 -37.56 -21.95 13.46
CA ALA A 81 -37.54 -20.51 13.29
C ALA A 81 -36.23 -20.08 12.61
N PRO A 82 -36.29 -19.43 11.44
CA PRO A 82 -35.09 -18.89 10.82
C PRO A 82 -34.57 -17.71 11.64
N ALA A 83 -33.25 -17.60 11.77
CA ALA A 83 -32.63 -16.49 12.48
C ALA A 83 -31.19 -16.28 12.03
N VAL A 84 -30.73 -15.04 12.06
CA VAL A 84 -29.32 -14.70 11.95
C VAL A 84 -28.89 -14.08 13.26
N ILE A 85 -27.83 -14.62 13.86
CA ILE A 85 -27.32 -14.19 15.16
C ILE A 85 -25.93 -13.61 14.95
N ILE A 86 -25.72 -12.36 15.34
CA ILE A 86 -24.45 -11.63 15.23
C ILE A 86 -23.85 -11.51 16.62
N LEU A 87 -22.63 -12.03 16.80
CA LEU A 87 -21.85 -11.93 18.01
C LEU A 87 -20.66 -11.00 17.77
N ARG A 88 -20.69 -9.80 18.37
CA ARG A 88 -19.60 -8.83 18.29
C ARG A 88 -18.46 -9.22 19.23
N ASP A 89 -17.22 -9.03 18.76
CA ASP A 89 -15.99 -9.27 19.52
C ASP A 89 -15.86 -10.69 20.12
N TYR A 90 -16.65 -11.67 19.65
CA TYR A 90 -16.72 -12.99 20.29
C TYR A 90 -15.42 -13.80 20.15
N HIS A 91 -14.55 -13.42 19.20
CA HIS A 91 -13.22 -13.98 19.01
C HIS A 91 -12.37 -13.99 20.29
N ARG A 92 -12.56 -13.01 21.19
CA ARG A 92 -11.84 -12.89 22.47
C ARG A 92 -12.11 -14.04 23.44
N PHE A 93 -13.18 -14.80 23.22
CA PHE A 93 -13.59 -15.88 24.12
C PHE A 93 -13.39 -17.27 23.51
N LEU A 94 -12.84 -17.36 22.29
CA LEU A 94 -12.74 -18.64 21.57
C LEU A 94 -11.72 -19.60 22.19
N GLU A 95 -10.72 -19.10 22.93
CA GLU A 95 -9.73 -19.93 23.63
C GLU A 95 -10.30 -20.66 24.85
N ASP A 96 -11.46 -20.23 25.37
CA ASP A 96 -12.11 -20.90 26.49
C ASP A 96 -12.65 -22.27 26.05
N VAL A 97 -12.27 -23.31 26.79
CA VAL A 97 -12.61 -24.71 26.47
C VAL A 97 -14.11 -24.95 26.44
N ALA A 98 -14.88 -24.34 27.35
CA ALA A 98 -16.32 -24.51 27.40
C ALA A 98 -16.99 -23.84 26.20
N ILE A 99 -16.53 -22.65 25.82
CA ILE A 99 -17.04 -21.90 24.66
C ILE A 99 -16.70 -22.61 23.35
N ALA A 100 -15.45 -23.02 23.15
CA ALA A 100 -15.04 -23.76 21.96
C ALA A 100 -15.83 -25.07 21.80
N ARG A 101 -16.03 -25.81 22.91
CA ARG A 101 -16.85 -27.02 22.90
C ARG A 101 -18.32 -26.73 22.59
N LYS A 102 -18.88 -25.66 23.17
CA LYS A 102 -20.27 -25.24 22.94
C LYS A 102 -20.50 -24.85 21.48
N LEU A 103 -19.60 -24.08 20.87
CA LEU A 103 -19.65 -23.73 19.45
C LEU A 103 -19.64 -24.96 18.54
N ARG A 104 -18.80 -25.96 18.83
CA ARG A 104 -18.79 -27.23 18.09
C ARG A 104 -20.10 -28.00 18.20
N ASN A 105 -20.72 -28.00 19.40
CA ASN A 105 -22.03 -28.61 19.60
C ASN A 105 -23.12 -27.86 18.84
N ILE A 106 -23.13 -26.52 18.92
CA ILE A 106 -24.07 -25.65 18.20
C ILE A 106 -23.92 -25.83 16.68
N SER A 107 -22.70 -25.86 16.15
CA SER A 107 -22.48 -26.08 14.72
C SER A 107 -23.16 -27.35 14.21
N ARG A 108 -23.09 -28.45 14.96
CA ARG A 108 -23.79 -29.71 14.62
C ARG A 108 -25.31 -29.55 14.63
N LEU A 109 -25.84 -28.80 15.60
CA LEU A 109 -27.27 -28.50 15.72
C LEU A 109 -27.76 -27.63 14.56
N LEU A 110 -26.99 -26.60 14.20
CA LEU A 110 -27.38 -25.63 13.17
C LEU A 110 -27.31 -26.19 11.75
N LYS A 111 -26.61 -27.32 11.51
CA LYS A 111 -26.63 -28.00 10.19
C LYS A 111 -28.03 -28.38 9.72
N SER A 112 -28.96 -28.67 10.65
CA SER A 112 -30.34 -29.04 10.32
C SER A 112 -31.36 -27.93 10.60
N GLN A 113 -30.94 -26.77 11.13
CA GLN A 113 -31.81 -25.65 11.47
C GLN A 113 -31.59 -24.45 10.53
N PRO A 114 -32.60 -23.62 10.25
CA PRO A 114 -32.47 -22.48 9.36
C PRO A 114 -31.83 -21.25 10.05
N LYS A 115 -30.80 -21.48 10.86
CA LYS A 115 -30.16 -20.48 11.71
C LYS A 115 -28.69 -20.34 11.35
N ASN A 116 -28.18 -19.11 11.38
CA ASN A 116 -26.77 -18.81 11.11
C ASN A 116 -26.21 -18.00 12.29
N LEU A 117 -25.04 -18.40 12.79
CA LEU A 117 -24.30 -17.67 13.80
C LEU A 117 -23.10 -16.98 13.14
N ILE A 118 -23.00 -15.68 13.31
CA ILE A 118 -21.98 -14.82 12.69
C ILE A 118 -21.13 -14.23 13.81
N ILE A 119 -19.83 -14.37 13.71
CA ILE A 119 -18.86 -13.71 14.60
C ILE A 119 -18.27 -12.53 13.83
N LEU A 120 -18.43 -11.32 14.37
CA LEU A 120 -17.74 -10.13 13.90
C LEU A 120 -16.52 -9.87 14.77
N ALA A 121 -15.38 -9.62 14.13
CA ALA A 121 -14.13 -9.36 14.81
C ALA A 121 -13.24 -8.43 13.97
N PRO A 122 -12.37 -7.62 14.57
CA PRO A 122 -11.47 -6.74 13.83
C PRO A 122 -10.39 -7.49 13.03
N ARG A 123 -10.04 -8.71 13.44
CA ARG A 123 -8.97 -9.53 12.85
C ARG A 123 -9.31 -11.01 13.01
N ILE A 124 -8.73 -11.86 12.17
CA ILE A 124 -8.86 -13.32 12.30
C ILE A 124 -8.04 -13.79 13.51
N ALA A 125 -8.73 -14.35 14.50
CA ALA A 125 -8.15 -15.01 15.66
C ALA A 125 -9.01 -16.25 15.99
N ILE A 126 -8.72 -17.37 15.32
CA ILE A 126 -9.48 -18.62 15.43
C ILE A 126 -8.54 -19.71 15.96
N PRO A 127 -8.85 -20.34 17.10
CA PRO A 127 -8.10 -21.50 17.60
C PRO A 127 -8.19 -22.72 16.66
N ASP A 128 -7.14 -23.55 16.66
CA ASP A 128 -7.01 -24.71 15.76
C ASP A 128 -8.20 -25.67 15.84
N ASP A 129 -8.80 -25.86 17.02
CA ASP A 129 -9.92 -26.78 17.22
C ASP A 129 -11.26 -26.27 16.66
N LEU A 130 -11.32 -25.00 16.21
CA LEU A 130 -12.48 -24.37 15.59
C LEU A 130 -12.31 -24.09 14.08
N MET A 131 -11.11 -24.31 13.54
CA MET A 131 -10.79 -24.02 12.13
C MET A 131 -11.70 -24.74 11.12
N GLU A 132 -12.08 -25.99 11.39
CA GLU A 132 -12.98 -26.76 10.49
C GLU A 132 -14.46 -26.39 10.65
N VAL A 133 -14.80 -25.60 11.66
CA VAL A 133 -16.19 -25.33 12.07
C VAL A 133 -16.62 -23.93 11.68
N LEU A 134 -15.69 -22.99 11.66
CA LEU A 134 -15.91 -21.60 11.25
C LEU A 134 -15.59 -21.40 9.78
N THR A 135 -16.54 -20.83 9.04
CA THR A 135 -16.31 -20.37 7.66
C THR A 135 -15.95 -18.90 7.67
N VAL A 136 -14.71 -18.58 7.29
CA VAL A 136 -14.23 -17.19 7.20
C VAL A 136 -14.71 -16.58 5.88
N VAL A 137 -15.29 -15.38 5.96
CA VAL A 137 -15.76 -14.62 4.80
C VAL A 137 -15.11 -13.26 4.82
N GLU A 138 -14.43 -12.90 3.73
CA GLU A 138 -13.73 -11.63 3.63
C GLU A 138 -14.72 -10.47 3.37
N PHE A 139 -14.58 -9.39 4.14
CA PHE A 139 -15.38 -8.18 3.96
C PHE A 139 -14.49 -7.03 3.52
N ALA A 140 -14.53 -6.71 2.23
CA ALA A 140 -13.72 -5.66 1.64
C ALA A 140 -14.24 -4.25 1.98
N LEU A 141 -13.35 -3.28 1.91
CA LEU A 141 -13.66 -1.84 1.96
C LEU A 141 -14.66 -1.43 0.86
N PRO A 142 -15.34 -0.27 1.02
CA PRO A 142 -16.38 0.12 0.09
C PRO A 142 -15.86 0.29 -1.34
N THR A 143 -16.62 -0.25 -2.29
CA THR A 143 -16.28 -0.18 -3.72
C THR A 143 -16.54 1.23 -4.26
N ALA A 144 -15.96 1.57 -5.42
CA ALA A 144 -16.19 2.86 -6.07
C ALA A 144 -17.69 3.19 -6.22
N THR A 145 -18.51 2.18 -6.55
CA THR A 145 -19.96 2.33 -6.74
C THR A 145 -20.68 2.57 -5.42
N GLU A 146 -20.27 1.91 -4.32
CA GLU A 146 -20.83 2.16 -2.99
C GLU A 146 -20.44 3.54 -2.46
N ILE A 147 -19.20 3.98 -2.69
CA ILE A 147 -18.72 5.33 -2.32
C ILE A 147 -19.49 6.39 -3.11
N GLN A 148 -19.66 6.20 -4.42
CA GLN A 148 -20.42 7.11 -5.27
C GLN A 148 -21.86 7.26 -4.78
N ALA A 149 -22.55 6.15 -4.49
CA ALA A 149 -23.91 6.18 -3.97
C ALA A 149 -24.03 6.93 -2.63
N GLU A 150 -23.05 6.80 -1.74
CA GLU A 150 -23.03 7.54 -0.48
C GLU A 150 -22.80 9.04 -0.71
N ILE A 151 -21.88 9.42 -1.60
CA ILE A 151 -21.63 10.82 -1.97
C ILE A 151 -22.89 11.44 -2.59
N GLU A 152 -23.54 10.75 -3.55
CA GLU A 152 -24.77 11.21 -4.19
C GLU A 152 -25.90 11.40 -3.18
N LYS A 153 -26.04 10.50 -2.21
CA LYS A 153 -27.01 10.64 -1.11
C LYS A 153 -26.74 11.90 -0.28
N ILE A 154 -25.48 12.18 0.04
CA ILE A 154 -25.09 13.37 0.79
C ILE A 154 -25.33 14.65 -0.03
N ILE A 155 -25.03 14.63 -1.33
CA ILE A 155 -25.32 15.73 -2.26
C ILE A 155 -26.82 16.04 -2.29
N GLN A 156 -27.66 15.00 -2.40
CA GLN A 156 -29.12 15.16 -2.38
C GLN A 156 -29.66 15.76 -1.08
N VAL A 157 -29.09 15.38 0.07
CA VAL A 157 -29.51 15.89 1.38
C VAL A 157 -29.05 17.34 1.60
N THR A 158 -27.86 17.69 1.13
CA THR A 158 -27.27 19.03 1.30
C THR A 158 -27.72 20.04 0.25
N GLY A 159 -28.23 19.57 -0.89
CA GLY A 159 -28.56 20.43 -2.04
C GLY A 159 -27.32 20.92 -2.81
N SER A 160 -26.16 20.32 -2.61
CA SER A 160 -24.91 20.69 -3.28
C SER A 160 -25.02 20.46 -4.79
N ASN A 161 -24.35 21.28 -5.62
CA ASN A 161 -24.32 21.10 -7.08
C ASN A 161 -22.88 20.91 -7.57
N LEU A 162 -22.42 19.65 -7.59
CA LEU A 162 -21.08 19.29 -8.02
C LEU A 162 -21.07 18.78 -9.47
N SER A 163 -20.02 19.10 -10.20
CA SER A 163 -19.80 18.52 -11.53
C SER A 163 -19.54 17.01 -11.43
N SER A 164 -19.88 16.24 -12.47
CA SER A 164 -19.60 14.80 -12.51
C SER A 164 -18.13 14.49 -12.28
N LYS A 165 -17.24 15.31 -12.85
CA LYS A 165 -15.78 15.20 -12.65
C LYS A 165 -15.38 15.35 -11.18
N THR A 166 -15.98 16.30 -10.46
CA THR A 166 -15.66 16.51 -9.04
C THR A 166 -16.15 15.35 -8.17
N VAL A 167 -17.31 14.76 -8.51
CA VAL A 167 -17.80 13.55 -7.84
C VAL A 167 -16.84 12.38 -8.09
N ASP A 168 -16.39 12.18 -9.32
CA ASP A 168 -15.42 11.14 -9.66
C ASP A 168 -14.08 11.32 -8.91
N ASP A 169 -13.60 12.56 -8.80
CA ASP A 169 -12.38 12.91 -8.05
C ASP A 169 -12.55 12.64 -6.54
N LEU A 170 -13.71 12.94 -5.95
CA LEU A 170 -14.03 12.61 -4.56
C LEU A 170 -14.14 11.10 -4.35
N VAL A 171 -14.81 10.37 -5.24
CA VAL A 171 -14.91 8.90 -5.19
C VAL A 171 -13.51 8.29 -5.19
N ARG A 172 -12.66 8.69 -6.13
CA ARG A 172 -11.27 8.22 -6.23
C ARG A 172 -10.45 8.58 -5.00
N SER A 173 -10.68 9.74 -4.41
CA SER A 173 -9.98 10.17 -3.20
C SER A 173 -10.39 9.36 -1.97
N CYS A 174 -11.68 9.05 -1.85
CA CYS A 174 -12.28 8.23 -0.79
C CYS A 174 -11.95 6.74 -0.87
N GLN A 175 -11.56 6.22 -2.05
CA GLN A 175 -11.15 4.83 -2.20
C GLN A 175 -10.05 4.44 -1.20
N GLY A 176 -10.27 3.30 -0.53
CA GLY A 176 -9.39 2.76 0.51
C GLY A 176 -9.62 3.32 1.91
N LEU A 177 -10.67 4.12 2.11
CA LEU A 177 -11.19 4.46 3.44
C LEU A 177 -12.40 3.58 3.78
N SER A 178 -12.64 3.37 5.08
CA SER A 178 -13.91 2.79 5.54
C SER A 178 -15.07 3.76 5.31
N MET A 179 -16.27 3.24 5.16
CA MET A 179 -17.49 4.03 4.96
C MET A 179 -17.73 5.02 6.10
N GLU A 180 -17.46 4.62 7.35
CA GLU A 180 -17.54 5.52 8.51
C GLU A 180 -16.57 6.70 8.40
N ARG A 181 -15.33 6.45 7.94
CA ARG A 181 -14.34 7.52 7.74
C ARG A 181 -14.77 8.44 6.61
N ILE A 182 -15.27 7.89 5.50
CA ILE A 182 -15.82 8.67 4.38
C ILE A 182 -16.92 9.59 4.89
N ARG A 183 -17.92 9.05 5.61
CA ARG A 183 -19.01 9.85 6.21
C ARG A 183 -18.48 10.94 7.13
N ARG A 184 -17.52 10.64 8.00
CA ARG A 184 -16.94 11.60 8.94
C ARG A 184 -16.21 12.74 8.23
N VAL A 185 -15.44 12.42 7.19
CA VAL A 185 -14.68 13.38 6.38
C VAL A 185 -15.63 14.30 5.61
N LEU A 186 -16.64 13.72 4.95
CA LEU A 186 -17.64 14.49 4.21
C LEU A 186 -18.50 15.35 5.15
N ALA A 187 -18.85 14.84 6.33
CA ALA A 187 -19.53 15.63 7.36
C ALA A 187 -18.66 16.80 7.86
N ARG A 188 -17.34 16.61 7.99
CA ARG A 188 -16.40 17.69 8.36
C ARG A 188 -16.31 18.76 7.26
N ALA A 189 -16.26 18.35 6.00
CA ALA A 189 -16.32 19.25 4.84
C ALA A 189 -17.59 20.11 4.86
N ILE A 190 -18.76 19.47 4.97
CA ILE A 190 -20.06 20.16 5.04
C ILE A 190 -20.15 21.07 6.27
N ALA A 191 -19.65 20.66 7.43
CA ALA A 191 -19.64 21.51 8.62
C ALA A 191 -18.74 22.76 8.46
N THR A 192 -17.73 22.69 7.59
CA THR A 192 -16.80 23.80 7.34
C THR A 192 -17.35 24.77 6.29
N HIS A 193 -17.95 24.25 5.21
CA HIS A 193 -18.34 25.04 4.04
C HIS A 193 -19.85 25.18 3.84
N GLY A 194 -20.68 24.47 4.62
CA GLY A 194 -22.14 24.40 4.48
C GLY A 194 -22.62 23.47 3.35
N GLU A 195 -21.79 23.27 2.33
CA GLU A 195 -21.99 22.39 1.19
C GLU A 195 -20.68 21.66 0.84
N LEU A 196 -20.74 20.66 -0.04
CA LEU A 196 -19.53 20.03 -0.57
C LEU A 196 -18.95 20.89 -1.70
N GLN A 197 -17.66 21.17 -1.61
CA GLN A 197 -16.90 21.97 -2.57
C GLN A 197 -15.78 21.14 -3.22
N PRO A 198 -15.26 21.54 -4.40
CA PRO A 198 -14.15 20.83 -5.04
C PRO A 198 -12.87 20.75 -4.18
N ASP A 199 -12.64 21.74 -3.32
CA ASP A 199 -11.45 21.81 -2.47
C ASP A 199 -11.48 20.79 -1.31
N ASP A 200 -12.65 20.21 -1.00
CA ASP A 200 -12.79 19.17 0.03
C ASP A 200 -12.04 17.88 -0.29
N VAL A 201 -11.63 17.70 -1.56
CA VAL A 201 -10.74 16.61 -1.97
C VAL A 201 -9.45 16.61 -1.14
N GLU A 202 -8.89 17.79 -0.83
CA GLU A 202 -7.68 17.88 0.00
C GLU A 202 -7.92 17.40 1.43
N LEU A 203 -9.11 17.66 1.96
CA LEU A 203 -9.53 17.23 3.29
C LEU A 203 -9.66 15.70 3.38
N VAL A 204 -10.19 15.06 2.33
CA VAL A 204 -10.21 13.59 2.17
C VAL A 204 -8.80 13.03 2.09
N LEU A 205 -7.93 13.63 1.26
CA LEU A 205 -6.54 13.20 1.10
C LEU A 205 -5.76 13.32 2.41
N ALA A 206 -6.01 14.36 3.22
CA ALA A 206 -5.40 14.53 4.53
C ALA A 206 -5.82 13.41 5.51
N GLU A 207 -7.10 13.06 5.57
CA GLU A 207 -7.59 11.97 6.43
C GLU A 207 -7.02 10.61 5.99
N LYS A 208 -6.92 10.40 4.68
CA LYS A 208 -6.30 9.21 4.08
C LYS A 208 -4.83 9.09 4.45
N ARG A 209 -4.06 10.18 4.38
CA ARG A 209 -2.67 10.22 4.87
C ARG A 209 -2.58 9.85 6.34
N GLN A 210 -3.47 10.37 7.18
CA GLN A 210 -3.49 10.07 8.62
C GLN A 210 -3.81 8.59 8.89
N THR A 211 -4.79 8.03 8.19
CA THR A 211 -5.20 6.62 8.32
C THR A 211 -4.05 5.68 7.93
N ILE A 212 -3.37 5.98 6.82
CA ILE A 212 -2.22 5.19 6.36
C ILE A 212 -1.09 5.25 7.38
N ARG A 213 -0.77 6.45 7.90
CA ARG A 213 0.24 6.64 8.96
C ARG A 213 -0.09 5.86 10.23
N GLN A 214 -1.37 5.75 10.61
CA GLN A 214 -1.80 4.95 11.77
C GLN A 214 -1.51 3.45 11.64
N THR A 215 -1.40 2.92 10.41
CA THR A 215 -1.02 1.51 10.20
C THR A 215 0.42 1.23 10.66
N GLN A 216 1.27 2.26 10.75
CA GLN A 216 2.71 2.16 11.01
C GLN A 216 3.47 1.24 10.03
N ILE A 217 2.87 0.83 8.92
CA ILE A 217 3.51 -0.05 7.93
C ILE A 217 3.87 0.74 6.67
N LEU A 218 2.95 1.57 6.19
CA LEU A 218 3.12 2.39 4.99
C LEU A 218 3.13 3.87 5.34
N ASP A 219 3.97 4.63 4.64
CA ASP A 219 3.96 6.09 4.67
C ASP A 219 3.37 6.62 3.36
N PHE A 220 2.45 7.58 3.46
CA PHE A 220 2.00 8.33 2.28
C PHE A 220 3.01 9.46 2.00
N ILE A 221 3.68 9.39 0.86
CA ILE A 221 4.69 10.36 0.46
C ILE A 221 4.08 11.35 -0.54
N PRO A 222 4.23 12.67 -0.34
CA PRO A 222 3.88 13.62 -1.38
C PRO A 222 4.83 13.42 -2.57
N ALA A 223 4.28 13.13 -3.74
CA ALA A 223 5.05 13.04 -4.98
C ALA A 223 5.15 14.44 -5.58
N THR A 224 6.20 15.18 -5.22
CA THR A 224 6.44 16.56 -5.70
C THR A 224 7.48 16.63 -6.81
N GLU A 225 8.33 15.60 -6.87
CA GLU A 225 9.45 15.50 -7.77
C GLU A 225 8.98 15.10 -9.16
N GLN A 226 9.47 15.77 -10.19
CA GLN A 226 9.10 15.56 -11.58
C GLN A 226 10.14 14.70 -12.31
N ILE A 227 9.78 14.10 -13.44
CA ILE A 227 10.75 13.40 -14.30
C ILE A 227 11.86 14.34 -14.81
N SER A 228 11.58 15.64 -14.95
CA SER A 228 12.57 16.67 -15.29
C SER A 228 13.62 16.89 -14.20
N ASP A 229 13.32 16.51 -12.95
CA ASP A 229 14.24 16.65 -11.81
C ASP A 229 15.29 15.53 -11.77
N ILE A 230 15.21 14.58 -12.72
CA ILE A 230 16.17 13.49 -12.86
C ILE A 230 17.10 13.82 -14.01
N GLY A 231 18.40 13.97 -13.77
CA GLY A 231 19.39 14.05 -14.85
C GLY A 231 19.71 12.66 -15.41
N GLY A 232 19.73 12.50 -16.73
CA GLY A 232 20.05 11.22 -17.38
C GLY A 232 18.92 10.17 -17.34
N LEU A 233 19.29 8.89 -17.35
CA LEU A 233 18.38 7.72 -17.30
C LEU A 233 17.37 7.65 -18.46
N ASP A 234 17.81 7.99 -19.68
CA ASP A 234 16.93 8.16 -20.84
C ASP A 234 16.12 6.90 -21.20
N ASN A 235 16.73 5.70 -21.13
CA ASN A 235 16.01 4.46 -21.45
C ASN A 235 14.90 4.18 -20.44
N LEU A 236 15.16 4.48 -19.16
CA LEU A 236 14.19 4.34 -18.10
C LEU A 236 13.04 5.35 -18.27
N LYS A 237 13.36 6.63 -18.52
CA LYS A 237 12.37 7.67 -18.80
C LYS A 237 11.49 7.34 -20.01
N ASP A 238 12.11 6.93 -21.13
CA ASP A 238 11.39 6.52 -22.35
C ASP A 238 10.44 5.34 -22.06
N TRP A 239 10.87 4.38 -21.23
CA TRP A 239 10.05 3.23 -20.85
C TRP A 239 8.86 3.62 -19.95
N LEU A 240 9.06 4.55 -19.03
CA LEU A 240 8.04 5.07 -18.10
C LEU A 240 7.00 5.92 -18.83
N LEU A 241 7.41 6.81 -19.72
CA LEU A 241 6.51 7.67 -20.49
C LEU A 241 5.54 6.86 -21.35
N ARG A 242 6.00 5.75 -21.95
CA ARG A 242 5.15 4.83 -22.73
C ARG A 242 4.08 4.13 -21.89
N ARG A 243 4.24 4.06 -20.56
CA ARG A 243 3.36 3.33 -19.64
C ARG A 243 2.49 4.21 -18.76
N GLY A 244 2.70 5.53 -18.75
CA GLY A 244 1.93 6.43 -17.89
C GLY A 244 0.42 6.34 -18.09
N ASN A 245 -0.03 6.16 -19.34
CA ASN A 245 -1.46 6.04 -19.66
C ASN A 245 -2.04 4.63 -19.47
N ALA A 246 -1.24 3.66 -19.00
CA ALA A 246 -1.68 2.28 -18.84
C ALA A 246 -2.79 2.12 -17.78
N PHE A 247 -2.93 3.08 -16.87
CA PHE A 247 -3.97 3.11 -15.83
C PHE A 247 -5.30 3.70 -16.28
N SER A 248 -5.41 4.18 -17.52
CA SER A 248 -6.64 4.79 -18.05
C SER A 248 -7.68 3.76 -18.49
N ASP A 249 -8.96 4.15 -18.48
CA ASP A 249 -10.06 3.33 -19.01
C ASP A 249 -9.87 3.01 -20.49
N ARG A 250 -9.30 3.94 -21.27
CA ARG A 250 -8.94 3.71 -22.67
C ARG A 250 -7.95 2.55 -22.81
N ALA A 251 -6.96 2.46 -21.93
CA ALA A 251 -6.02 1.33 -21.93
C ALA A 251 -6.72 0.01 -21.58
N ARG A 252 -7.74 0.04 -20.70
CA ARG A 252 -8.56 -1.14 -20.39
C ARG A 252 -9.39 -1.60 -21.57
N GLN A 253 -10.06 -0.67 -22.26
CA GLN A 253 -10.85 -0.96 -23.46
C GLN A 253 -9.98 -1.50 -24.60
N TYR A 254 -8.72 -1.07 -24.69
CA TYR A 254 -7.74 -1.62 -25.63
C TYR A 254 -7.28 -3.05 -25.28
N GLY A 255 -7.52 -3.52 -24.05
CA GLY A 255 -7.05 -4.82 -23.57
C GLY A 255 -5.61 -4.82 -23.05
N LEU A 256 -5.05 -3.65 -22.73
CA LEU A 256 -3.73 -3.56 -22.09
C LEU A 256 -3.86 -4.10 -20.65
N PRO A 257 -2.94 -4.95 -20.14
CA PRO A 257 -2.89 -5.30 -18.71
C PRO A 257 -2.36 -4.13 -17.88
N TYR A 258 -2.60 -4.13 -16.56
CA TYR A 258 -1.99 -3.11 -15.69
C TYR A 258 -0.49 -3.43 -15.55
N PRO A 259 0.40 -2.43 -15.58
CA PRO A 259 1.81 -2.67 -15.34
C PRO A 259 1.98 -3.12 -13.88
N ARG A 260 2.79 -4.16 -13.68
CA ARG A 260 3.01 -4.79 -12.39
C ARG A 260 4.00 -4.02 -11.53
N GLY A 261 5.13 -3.63 -12.11
CA GLY A 261 6.20 -3.01 -11.35
C GLY A 261 7.55 -2.92 -12.07
N LEU A 262 8.47 -2.25 -11.40
CA LEU A 262 9.82 -1.92 -11.83
C LEU A 262 10.80 -2.22 -10.69
N LEU A 263 11.87 -2.96 -10.97
CA LEU A 263 12.99 -3.13 -10.06
C LEU A 263 14.17 -2.27 -10.54
N LEU A 264 14.62 -1.35 -9.68
CA LEU A 264 15.79 -0.51 -9.88
C LEU A 264 16.95 -1.09 -9.07
N VAL A 265 17.90 -1.70 -9.76
CA VAL A 265 19.13 -2.23 -9.16
C VAL A 265 20.27 -1.30 -9.53
N GLY A 266 21.12 -0.92 -8.58
CA GLY A 266 22.28 -0.13 -8.95
C GLY A 266 22.96 0.54 -7.80
N ILE A 267 23.91 1.39 -8.13
CA ILE A 267 24.84 2.00 -7.17
C ILE A 267 24.07 2.96 -6.26
N GLN A 268 24.47 3.07 -5.00
CA GLN A 268 23.81 4.00 -4.07
C GLN A 268 23.99 5.45 -4.56
N GLY A 269 23.00 6.31 -4.30
CA GLY A 269 23.09 7.73 -4.67
C GLY A 269 22.84 8.05 -6.15
N THR A 270 22.39 7.10 -6.98
CA THR A 270 22.13 7.32 -8.42
C THR A 270 20.68 7.67 -8.77
N GLY A 271 19.87 8.09 -7.79
CA GLY A 271 18.51 8.59 -8.04
C GLY A 271 17.41 7.52 -8.13
N LYS A 272 17.65 6.29 -7.67
CA LYS A 272 16.65 5.20 -7.65
C LYS A 272 15.37 5.60 -6.87
N SER A 273 15.53 6.10 -5.65
CA SER A 273 14.44 6.55 -4.79
C SER A 273 13.73 7.79 -5.36
N LEU A 274 14.50 8.74 -5.95
CA LEU A 274 13.95 9.90 -6.64
C LEU A 274 13.08 9.50 -7.83
N THR A 275 13.47 8.44 -8.55
CA THR A 275 12.69 7.90 -9.67
C THR A 275 11.30 7.43 -9.24
N ALA A 276 11.17 6.74 -8.10
CA ALA A 276 9.87 6.30 -7.59
C ALA A 276 8.91 7.49 -7.35
N LYS A 277 9.44 8.60 -6.81
CA LYS A 277 8.68 9.83 -6.60
C LYS A 277 8.25 10.49 -7.91
N ALA A 278 9.18 10.58 -8.86
CA ALA A 278 8.90 11.12 -10.18
C ALA A 278 7.86 10.33 -10.98
N ILE A 279 7.85 9.01 -10.84
CA ILE A 279 6.83 8.14 -11.45
C ILE A 279 5.45 8.48 -10.90
N ALA A 280 5.31 8.54 -9.58
CA ALA A 280 4.03 8.82 -8.93
C ALA A 280 3.48 10.21 -9.32
N HIS A 281 4.35 11.22 -9.36
CA HIS A 281 3.97 12.57 -9.81
C HIS A 281 3.52 12.56 -11.28
N THR A 282 4.32 11.98 -12.17
CA THR A 282 4.04 11.98 -13.62
C THR A 282 2.77 11.20 -13.99
N TRP A 283 2.50 10.10 -13.28
CA TRP A 283 1.32 9.28 -13.53
C TRP A 283 0.09 9.76 -12.75
N HIS A 284 0.23 10.82 -11.95
CA HIS A 284 -0.82 11.35 -11.08
C HIS A 284 -1.43 10.25 -10.18
N LEU A 285 -0.54 9.45 -9.58
CA LEU A 285 -0.89 8.35 -8.69
C LEU A 285 -0.39 8.64 -7.27
N PRO A 286 -1.15 8.24 -6.23
CA PRO A 286 -0.66 8.25 -4.85
C PRO A 286 0.65 7.45 -4.70
N LEU A 287 1.58 7.95 -3.87
CA LEU A 287 2.81 7.25 -3.54
C LEU A 287 2.77 6.72 -2.10
N LEU A 288 2.87 5.40 -1.98
CA LEU A 288 3.03 4.70 -0.73
C LEU A 288 4.48 4.24 -0.61
N ARG A 289 5.14 4.53 0.51
CA ARG A 289 6.47 4.02 0.83
C ARG A 289 6.35 2.91 1.86
N LEU A 290 6.97 1.78 1.56
CA LEU A 290 7.22 0.70 2.49
C LEU A 290 8.66 0.78 2.99
N ASP A 291 8.80 0.91 4.30
CA ASP A 291 10.07 0.69 4.99
C ASP A 291 10.15 -0.79 5.38
N VAL A 292 11.07 -1.51 4.73
CA VAL A 292 11.24 -2.96 4.89
C VAL A 292 11.57 -3.33 6.34
N GLY A 293 12.25 -2.45 7.10
CA GLY A 293 12.52 -2.67 8.51
C GLY A 293 11.25 -2.80 9.36
N ARG A 294 10.16 -2.12 8.98
CA ARG A 294 8.88 -2.16 9.71
C ARG A 294 8.11 -3.47 9.52
N LEU A 295 8.46 -4.28 8.52
CA LEU A 295 7.91 -5.62 8.36
C LEU A 295 8.51 -6.61 9.37
N PHE A 296 9.74 -6.39 9.82
CA PHE A 296 10.50 -7.33 10.66
C PHE A 296 10.59 -6.91 12.13
N GLY A 297 10.07 -5.75 12.52
CA GLY A 297 10.17 -5.20 13.87
C GLY A 297 9.24 -5.79 14.95
N GLY A 298 8.98 -7.10 14.96
CA GLY A 298 8.01 -7.73 15.88
C GLY A 298 8.31 -9.21 16.22
N LEU A 299 7.46 -9.80 17.07
CA LEU A 299 7.52 -11.24 17.44
C LEU A 299 7.27 -12.14 16.21
N VAL A 300 7.82 -13.37 16.23
CA VAL A 300 7.67 -14.37 15.16
C VAL A 300 6.18 -14.58 14.84
N GLY A 301 5.77 -14.27 13.60
CA GLY A 301 4.38 -14.38 13.12
C GLY A 301 3.70 -13.03 12.81
N GLU A 302 4.10 -11.94 13.47
CA GLU A 302 3.56 -10.60 13.18
C GLU A 302 3.95 -10.10 11.79
N SER A 303 5.12 -10.48 11.28
CA SER A 303 5.64 -10.02 9.99
C SER A 303 4.77 -10.45 8.80
N GLU A 304 4.19 -11.66 8.84
CA GLU A 304 3.28 -12.13 7.78
C GLU A 304 1.94 -11.39 7.83
N SER A 305 1.40 -11.17 9.04
CA SER A 305 0.18 -10.38 9.23
C SER A 305 0.38 -8.94 8.73
N ARG A 306 1.51 -8.32 9.06
CA ARG A 306 1.89 -6.98 8.55
C ARG A 306 2.03 -6.96 7.03
N THR A 307 2.58 -8.01 6.43
CA THR A 307 2.70 -8.13 4.96
C THR A 307 1.33 -8.22 4.30
N ARG A 308 0.42 -9.05 4.84
CA ARG A 308 -0.97 -9.11 4.37
C ARG A 308 -1.69 -7.77 4.52
N GLN A 309 -1.54 -7.12 5.67
CA GLN A 309 -2.12 -5.80 5.91
C GLN A 309 -1.57 -4.74 4.96
N MET A 310 -0.27 -4.75 4.68
CA MET A 310 0.38 -3.88 3.71
C MET A 310 -0.23 -4.04 2.31
N ILE A 311 -0.36 -5.29 1.86
CA ILE A 311 -0.98 -5.62 0.55
C ILE A 311 -2.42 -5.11 0.52
N GLN A 312 -3.23 -5.44 1.54
CA GLN A 312 -4.62 -4.99 1.62
C GLN A 312 -4.75 -3.46 1.55
N VAL A 313 -3.89 -2.73 2.27
CA VAL A 313 -3.89 -1.26 2.24
C VAL A 313 -3.46 -0.74 0.86
N ALA A 314 -2.43 -1.31 0.24
CA ALA A 314 -1.99 -0.90 -1.09
C ALA A 314 -3.08 -1.17 -2.17
N GLU A 315 -3.74 -2.32 -2.12
CA GLU A 315 -4.80 -2.67 -3.07
C GLU A 315 -6.07 -1.85 -2.87
N ALA A 316 -6.44 -1.58 -1.62
CA ALA A 316 -7.55 -0.69 -1.31
C ALA A 316 -7.33 0.74 -1.82
N LEU A 317 -6.07 1.15 -1.96
CA LEU A 317 -5.65 2.46 -2.44
C LEU A 317 -5.40 2.52 -3.94
N ALA A 318 -5.54 1.40 -4.64
CA ALA A 318 -5.30 1.33 -6.07
C ALA A 318 -6.31 2.21 -6.84
N PRO A 319 -5.90 2.91 -7.93
CA PRO A 319 -4.57 2.86 -8.53
C PRO A 319 -3.53 3.69 -7.78
N CYS A 320 -2.37 3.09 -7.47
CA CYS A 320 -1.28 3.76 -6.72
C CYS A 320 0.12 3.22 -7.09
N VAL A 321 1.15 3.94 -6.66
CA VAL A 321 2.55 3.48 -6.70
C VAL A 321 2.96 3.01 -5.30
N LEU A 322 3.42 1.77 -5.18
CA LEU A 322 4.04 1.23 -3.97
C LEU A 322 5.56 1.22 -4.15
N TRP A 323 6.26 2.12 -3.45
CA TRP A 323 7.70 2.18 -3.41
C TRP A 323 8.23 1.33 -2.25
N ILE A 324 9.01 0.30 -2.57
CA ILE A 324 9.73 -0.53 -1.61
C ILE A 324 11.21 -0.14 -1.69
N ASP A 325 11.70 0.54 -0.67
CA ASP A 325 13.06 1.07 -0.67
C ASP A 325 14.04 0.07 -0.07
N GLU A 326 15.19 -0.09 -0.73
CA GLU A 326 16.31 -0.94 -0.28
C GLU A 326 15.86 -2.35 0.10
N ILE A 327 15.12 -2.98 -0.83
CA ILE A 327 14.49 -4.27 -0.61
C ILE A 327 15.51 -5.37 -0.26
N ASP A 328 16.74 -5.23 -0.75
CA ASP A 328 17.92 -6.04 -0.45
C ASP A 328 18.29 -6.06 1.04
N LYS A 329 18.08 -4.95 1.77
CA LYS A 329 18.38 -4.90 3.22
C LYS A 329 17.51 -5.83 4.04
N GLY A 330 16.27 -6.06 3.62
CA GLY A 330 15.41 -7.02 4.30
C GLY A 330 15.83 -8.48 4.08
N PHE A 331 16.61 -8.76 3.04
CA PHE A 331 17.19 -10.08 2.80
C PHE A 331 18.58 -10.26 3.44
N SER A 332 19.28 -9.17 3.76
CA SER A 332 20.58 -9.18 4.44
C SER A 332 20.45 -9.63 5.91
N GLY A 333 20.34 -10.94 6.12
CA GLY A 333 20.09 -11.55 7.44
C GLY A 333 19.64 -13.01 7.38
N LEU A 334 19.21 -13.47 6.20
CA LEU A 334 18.80 -14.84 5.88
C LEU A 334 19.85 -15.93 6.16
N GLY A 335 21.12 -15.56 6.39
CA GLY A 335 22.19 -16.48 6.77
C GLY A 335 22.27 -16.81 8.27
N SER A 336 21.58 -16.05 9.14
CA SER A 336 21.56 -16.32 10.59
C SER A 336 20.46 -17.32 10.92
N LYS A 337 20.81 -18.43 11.59
CA LYS A 337 20.02 -19.67 11.70
C LYS A 337 18.65 -19.56 12.42
N GLY A 338 18.22 -18.38 12.88
CA GLY A 338 16.95 -18.18 13.60
C GLY A 338 15.84 -17.50 12.78
N ASP A 339 16.14 -16.39 12.10
CA ASP A 339 15.13 -15.52 11.46
C ASP A 339 14.92 -15.80 9.96
N ALA A 340 15.72 -16.69 9.38
CA ALA A 340 15.70 -16.96 7.95
C ALA A 340 14.36 -17.51 7.44
N GLY A 341 13.64 -18.27 8.27
CA GLY A 341 12.34 -18.82 7.92
C GLY A 341 11.24 -17.76 7.79
N THR A 342 11.23 -16.77 8.69
CA THR A 342 10.22 -15.70 8.71
C THR A 342 10.42 -14.73 7.54
N ALA A 343 11.66 -14.33 7.28
CA ALA A 343 11.98 -13.49 6.13
C ALA A 343 11.59 -14.14 4.80
N ASN A 344 11.92 -15.42 4.60
CA ASN A 344 11.53 -16.16 3.39
C ASN A 344 10.02 -16.23 3.19
N ARG A 345 9.22 -16.43 4.24
CA ARG A 345 7.75 -16.46 4.13
C ARG A 345 7.16 -15.10 3.78
N VAL A 346 7.64 -14.03 4.42
CA VAL A 346 7.25 -12.64 4.13
C VAL A 346 7.52 -12.27 2.68
N PHE A 347 8.75 -12.49 2.22
CA PHE A 347 9.12 -12.18 0.85
C PHE A 347 8.48 -13.13 -0.18
N GLY A 348 8.28 -14.39 0.17
CA GLY A 348 7.50 -15.33 -0.63
C GLY A 348 6.09 -14.80 -0.88
N ALA A 349 5.40 -14.32 0.16
CA ALA A 349 4.07 -13.73 0.03
C ALA A 349 4.09 -12.48 -0.89
N LEU A 350 5.09 -11.60 -0.73
CA LEU A 350 5.24 -10.42 -1.59
C LEU A 350 5.48 -10.80 -3.06
N ILE A 351 6.35 -11.77 -3.34
CA ILE A 351 6.67 -12.23 -4.70
C ILE A 351 5.45 -12.90 -5.34
N THR A 352 4.72 -13.73 -4.58
CA THR A 352 3.47 -14.35 -5.03
C THR A 352 2.45 -13.29 -5.41
N TRP A 353 2.21 -12.33 -4.51
CA TRP A 353 1.31 -11.21 -4.79
C TRP A 353 1.72 -10.43 -6.04
N LEU A 354 3.02 -10.13 -6.25
CA LEU A 354 3.48 -9.43 -7.45
C LEU A 354 3.11 -10.14 -8.77
N ALA A 355 3.11 -11.48 -8.82
CA ALA A 355 2.70 -12.23 -10.01
C ALA A 355 1.19 -12.39 -10.17
N GLU A 356 0.45 -12.45 -9.07
CA GLU A 356 -0.97 -12.81 -9.11
C GLU A 356 -1.87 -11.59 -9.11
N LYS A 357 -1.40 -10.45 -8.58
CA LYS A 357 -2.21 -9.24 -8.46
C LYS A 357 -2.78 -8.79 -9.81
N THR A 358 -4.07 -8.51 -9.79
CA THR A 358 -4.83 -7.85 -10.85
C THR A 358 -5.13 -6.38 -10.51
N SER A 359 -4.90 -6.00 -9.25
CA SER A 359 -5.06 -4.65 -8.74
C SER A 359 -4.09 -3.67 -9.43
N PRO A 360 -4.53 -2.43 -9.70
CA PRO A 360 -3.70 -1.42 -10.36
C PRO A 360 -2.67 -0.77 -9.41
N VAL A 361 -1.90 -1.60 -8.70
CA VAL A 361 -0.79 -1.17 -7.84
C VAL A 361 0.52 -1.31 -8.62
N PHE A 362 1.22 -0.22 -8.92
CA PHE A 362 2.53 -0.28 -9.56
C PHE A 362 3.63 -0.36 -8.50
N VAL A 363 4.39 -1.46 -8.46
CA VAL A 363 5.45 -1.62 -7.45
C VAL A 363 6.79 -1.12 -7.98
N VAL A 364 7.40 -0.14 -7.32
CA VAL A 364 8.77 0.30 -7.59
C VAL A 364 9.67 -0.19 -6.47
N ALA A 365 10.51 -1.18 -6.74
CA ALA A 365 11.48 -1.68 -5.77
C ALA A 365 12.87 -1.13 -6.08
N THR A 366 13.62 -0.70 -5.05
CA THR A 366 15.03 -0.31 -5.19
C THR A 366 15.92 -1.32 -4.49
N ALA A 367 17.09 -1.62 -5.08
CA ALA A 367 18.10 -2.47 -4.48
C ALA A 367 19.51 -1.94 -4.75
N ASN A 368 20.40 -2.08 -3.77
CA ASN A 368 21.82 -1.75 -3.94
C ASN A 368 22.67 -3.01 -4.12
N ASP A 369 22.33 -4.11 -3.47
CA ASP A 369 22.99 -5.41 -3.60
C ASP A 369 22.06 -6.45 -4.24
N VAL A 370 22.41 -6.89 -5.44
CA VAL A 370 21.65 -7.92 -6.17
C VAL A 370 21.90 -9.34 -5.66
N GLN A 371 23.02 -9.58 -4.98
CA GLN A 371 23.35 -10.91 -4.45
C GLN A 371 22.51 -11.25 -3.22
N ALA A 372 22.07 -10.23 -2.49
CA ALA A 372 21.13 -10.38 -1.38
C ALA A 372 19.71 -10.73 -1.86
N LEU A 373 19.36 -10.45 -3.12
CA LEU A 373 18.02 -10.71 -3.62
C LEU A 373 17.79 -12.19 -3.97
N PRO A 374 16.63 -12.75 -3.65
CA PRO A 374 16.26 -14.09 -4.06
C PRO A 374 16.13 -14.15 -5.60
N PRO A 375 16.66 -15.19 -6.26
CA PRO A 375 16.56 -15.34 -7.72
C PRO A 375 15.12 -15.29 -8.26
N GLU A 376 14.14 -15.67 -7.44
CA GLU A 376 12.71 -15.64 -7.74
C GLU A 376 12.22 -14.23 -8.09
N MET A 377 12.78 -13.18 -7.48
CA MET A 377 12.42 -11.78 -7.77
C MET A 377 12.89 -11.33 -9.16
N LEU A 378 13.99 -11.91 -9.66
CA LEU A 378 14.57 -11.55 -10.95
C LEU A 378 13.90 -12.26 -12.12
N ARG A 379 12.93 -13.15 -11.86
CA ARG A 379 12.20 -13.87 -12.92
C ARG A 379 11.21 -12.94 -13.62
N LYS A 380 11.14 -13.07 -14.94
CA LYS A 380 10.15 -12.36 -15.76
C LYS A 380 8.73 -12.67 -15.28
N GLY A 381 7.88 -11.64 -15.24
CA GLY A 381 6.49 -11.75 -14.79
C GLY A 381 6.24 -11.29 -13.36
N ARG A 382 7.28 -11.03 -12.55
CA ARG A 382 7.17 -10.37 -11.23
C ARG A 382 7.26 -8.86 -11.35
N PHE A 383 8.33 -8.40 -11.98
CA PHE A 383 8.48 -7.04 -12.48
C PHE A 383 8.33 -7.04 -14.00
N ASP A 384 7.80 -5.95 -14.55
CA ASP A 384 7.70 -5.76 -15.99
C ASP A 384 9.08 -5.51 -16.60
N GLU A 385 9.99 -4.89 -15.84
CA GLU A 385 11.34 -4.60 -16.25
C GLU A 385 12.27 -4.48 -15.03
N ILE A 386 13.52 -4.86 -15.23
CA ILE A 386 14.60 -4.68 -14.26
C ILE A 386 15.62 -3.74 -14.89
N PHE A 387 15.80 -2.57 -14.30
CA PHE A 387 16.74 -1.58 -14.77
C PHE A 387 17.99 -1.54 -13.89
N PHE A 388 19.15 -1.55 -14.53
CA PHE A 388 20.42 -1.24 -13.90
C PHE A 388 20.70 0.26 -13.97
N VAL A 389 20.88 0.87 -12.80
CA VAL A 389 21.20 2.30 -12.62
C VAL A 389 22.65 2.45 -12.20
N GLY A 390 23.53 2.67 -13.18
CA GLY A 390 24.97 2.84 -12.98
C GLY A 390 25.36 4.26 -12.55
N LEU A 391 26.67 4.51 -12.48
CA LEU A 391 27.20 5.86 -12.33
C LEU A 391 26.83 6.71 -13.55
N PRO A 392 26.55 8.00 -13.37
CA PRO A 392 26.23 8.88 -14.48
C PRO A 392 27.44 9.11 -15.37
N THR A 393 27.22 9.06 -16.68
CA THR A 393 28.19 9.52 -17.69
C THR A 393 28.46 11.01 -17.56
N GLN A 394 29.51 11.53 -18.21
CA GLN A 394 29.79 12.97 -18.21
C GLN A 394 28.58 13.79 -18.71
N ALA A 395 27.90 13.34 -19.77
CA ALA A 395 26.71 13.99 -20.29
C ALA A 395 25.55 14.00 -19.25
N GLU A 396 25.40 12.91 -18.50
CA GLU A 396 24.41 12.83 -17.43
C GLU A 396 24.80 13.67 -16.22
N ARG A 397 26.08 13.73 -15.83
CA ARG A 397 26.57 14.63 -14.78
C ARG A 397 26.31 16.08 -15.13
N LYS A 398 26.54 16.48 -16.40
CA LYS A 398 26.15 17.80 -16.91
C LYS A 398 24.66 18.07 -16.71
N ALA A 399 23.81 17.11 -17.05
CA ALA A 399 22.36 17.22 -16.84
C ALA A 399 22.00 17.33 -15.34
N ILE A 400 22.64 16.53 -14.48
CA ILE A 400 22.44 16.54 -13.02
C ILE A 400 22.83 17.92 -12.44
N PHE A 401 24.03 18.42 -12.73
CA PHE A 401 24.45 19.77 -12.29
C PHE A 401 23.47 20.85 -12.76
N ASN A 402 23.03 20.78 -14.02
CA ASN A 402 22.08 21.74 -14.56
C ASN A 402 20.74 21.72 -13.80
N VAL A 403 20.21 20.54 -13.46
CA VAL A 403 18.98 20.40 -12.66
C VAL A 403 19.17 20.99 -11.26
N HIS A 404 20.23 20.62 -10.54
CA HIS A 404 20.45 21.12 -9.17
C HIS A 404 20.72 22.63 -9.14
N LEU A 405 21.57 23.14 -10.04
CA LEU A 405 21.86 24.58 -10.11
C LEU A 405 20.64 25.40 -10.56
N SER A 406 19.79 24.88 -11.45
CA SER A 406 18.53 25.55 -11.82
C SER A 406 17.62 25.72 -10.61
N ARG A 407 17.58 24.73 -9.71
CA ARG A 407 16.79 24.79 -8.47
C ARG A 407 17.39 25.77 -7.45
N LEU A 408 18.72 25.79 -7.31
CA LEU A 408 19.40 26.60 -6.30
C LEU A 408 19.61 28.07 -6.72
N ARG A 409 19.89 28.31 -8.00
CA ARG A 409 20.34 29.61 -8.56
C ARG A 409 19.84 29.83 -9.99
N LEU A 410 18.53 29.73 -10.21
CA LEU A 410 17.89 29.88 -11.53
C LEU A 410 18.36 31.11 -12.32
N HIS A 411 18.50 32.27 -11.65
CA HIS A 411 18.85 33.54 -12.30
C HIS A 411 20.34 33.64 -12.69
N ASN A 412 21.22 32.87 -12.05
CA ASN A 412 22.67 32.97 -12.20
C ASN A 412 23.28 31.70 -12.81
N ILE A 413 22.48 30.81 -13.38
CA ILE A 413 22.96 29.51 -13.90
C ILE A 413 24.07 29.67 -14.96
N LYS A 414 24.04 30.75 -15.74
CA LYS A 414 25.04 31.05 -16.77
C LYS A 414 26.42 31.40 -16.20
N ASN A 415 26.51 31.69 -14.91
CA ASN A 415 27.78 32.01 -14.24
C ASN A 415 28.57 30.74 -13.88
N TYR A 416 27.96 29.56 -14.01
CA TYR A 416 28.59 28.29 -13.69
C TYR A 416 29.06 27.57 -14.96
N ASP A 417 30.32 27.16 -14.99
CA ASP A 417 30.85 26.30 -16.05
C ASP A 417 30.46 24.84 -15.82
N ILE A 418 29.24 24.48 -16.22
CA ILE A 418 28.67 23.14 -16.03
C ILE A 418 29.48 22.07 -16.80
N ASP A 419 30.04 22.42 -17.95
CA ASP A 419 30.86 21.51 -18.76
C ASP A 419 32.15 21.12 -18.03
N ARG A 420 32.84 22.11 -17.42
CA ARG A 420 34.00 21.88 -16.57
C ARG A 420 33.63 21.07 -15.33
N LEU A 421 32.54 21.41 -14.64
CA LEU A 421 32.07 20.67 -13.47
C LEU A 421 31.85 19.19 -13.79
N ALA A 422 31.19 18.88 -14.91
CA ALA A 422 30.93 17.50 -15.32
C ALA A 422 32.21 16.74 -15.71
N TYR A 423 33.19 17.43 -16.31
CA TYR A 423 34.49 16.86 -16.69
C TYR A 423 35.34 16.51 -15.46
N GLU A 424 35.42 17.43 -14.49
CA GLU A 424 36.28 17.33 -13.29
C GLU A 424 35.69 16.47 -12.16
N THR A 425 34.50 15.90 -12.35
CA THR A 425 33.83 15.02 -11.37
C THR A 425 33.62 13.59 -11.89
N PRO A 426 34.65 12.93 -12.45
CA PRO A 426 34.50 11.55 -12.90
C PRO A 426 34.10 10.64 -11.74
N ASP A 427 33.23 9.68 -12.04
CA ASP A 427 32.74 8.66 -11.10
C ASP A 427 31.85 9.16 -9.95
N PHE A 428 31.48 10.45 -9.92
CA PHE A 428 30.54 10.97 -8.93
C PHE A 428 29.12 10.49 -9.24
N SER A 429 28.42 10.02 -8.21
CA SER A 429 26.98 9.78 -8.21
C SER A 429 26.19 11.09 -8.14
N GLY A 430 24.88 11.03 -8.41
CA GLY A 430 24.01 12.20 -8.28
C GLY A 430 23.96 12.75 -6.85
N ALA A 431 23.99 11.87 -5.84
CA ALA A 431 24.04 12.27 -4.44
C ALA A 431 25.36 13.00 -4.11
N GLU A 432 26.51 12.52 -4.61
CA GLU A 432 27.80 13.18 -4.39
C GLU A 432 27.85 14.54 -5.08
N ILE A 433 27.27 14.67 -6.28
CA ILE A 433 27.11 15.98 -6.94
C ILE A 433 26.24 16.93 -6.12
N GLU A 434 25.16 16.45 -5.51
CA GLU A 434 24.34 17.28 -4.61
C GLU A 434 25.15 17.71 -3.38
N GLN A 435 25.96 16.82 -2.81
CA GLN A 435 26.82 17.15 -1.66
C GLN A 435 27.89 18.18 -2.01
N THR A 436 28.53 18.12 -3.18
CA THR A 436 29.53 19.14 -3.57
C THR A 436 28.90 20.52 -3.69
N LEU A 437 27.66 20.61 -4.17
CA LEU A 437 26.93 21.87 -4.24
C LEU A 437 26.59 22.42 -2.84
N ILE A 438 26.16 21.56 -1.91
CA ILE A 438 25.87 21.96 -0.53
C ILE A 438 27.14 22.47 0.16
N GLU A 439 28.27 21.78 0.00
CA GLU A 439 29.54 22.20 0.59
C GLU A 439 30.04 23.52 -0.03
N ALA A 440 29.93 23.68 -1.35
CA ALA A 440 30.23 24.94 -2.02
C ALA A 440 29.38 26.10 -1.48
N MET A 441 28.09 25.85 -1.19
CA MET A 441 27.23 26.84 -0.57
C MET A 441 27.73 27.24 0.83
N HIS A 442 28.23 26.31 1.63
CA HIS A 442 28.84 26.61 2.93
C HIS A 442 30.12 27.46 2.77
N ILE A 443 30.98 27.13 1.81
CA ILE A 443 32.18 27.90 1.49
C ILE A 443 31.81 29.35 1.13
N GLY A 444 30.92 29.55 0.15
CA GLY A 444 30.47 30.87 -0.27
C GLY A 444 29.85 31.66 0.88
N PHE A 445 28.92 31.03 1.62
CA PHE A 445 28.24 31.65 2.75
C PHE A 445 29.20 32.09 3.86
N SER A 446 30.19 31.26 4.21
CA SER A 446 31.20 31.59 5.23
C SER A 446 32.04 32.84 4.86
N GLN A 447 32.14 33.13 3.56
CA GLN A 447 32.89 34.26 3.02
C GLN A 447 31.99 35.46 2.67
N ASN A 448 30.71 35.45 3.07
CA ASN A 448 29.71 36.48 2.77
C ASN A 448 29.56 36.78 1.25
N ARG A 449 29.66 35.74 0.41
CA ARG A 449 29.45 35.83 -1.04
C ARG A 449 28.60 34.66 -1.53
N ASP A 450 28.15 34.71 -2.78
CA ASP A 450 27.57 33.51 -3.40
C ASP A 450 28.69 32.52 -3.78
N PHE A 451 28.32 31.24 -3.91
CA PHE A 451 29.25 30.20 -4.33
C PHE A 451 29.47 30.24 -5.86
N THR A 452 30.61 29.72 -6.29
CA THR A 452 31.10 29.79 -7.67
C THR A 452 31.45 28.39 -8.19
N THR A 453 31.77 28.27 -9.48
CA THR A 453 32.31 27.03 -10.04
C THR A 453 33.53 26.53 -9.28
N ASP A 454 34.44 27.42 -8.88
CA ASP A 454 35.67 27.01 -8.21
C ASP A 454 35.41 26.48 -6.80
N ASP A 455 34.41 27.00 -6.07
CA ASP A 455 34.02 26.45 -4.76
C ASP A 455 33.45 25.03 -4.88
N ILE A 456 32.71 24.75 -5.95
CA ILE A 456 32.16 23.41 -6.23
C ILE A 456 33.30 22.43 -6.54
N LEU A 457 34.31 22.87 -7.28
CA LEU A 457 35.49 22.06 -7.58
C LEU A 457 36.36 21.85 -6.34
N GLU A 458 36.50 22.86 -5.49
CA GLU A 458 37.17 22.74 -4.19
C GLU A 458 36.47 21.68 -3.33
N ALA A 459 35.16 21.77 -3.17
CA ALA A 459 34.36 20.77 -2.46
C ALA A 459 34.49 19.36 -3.08
N ALA A 460 34.44 19.26 -4.40
CA ALA A 460 34.60 17.99 -5.11
C ALA A 460 35.97 17.35 -4.86
N SER A 461 37.04 18.14 -4.77
CA SER A 461 38.39 17.63 -4.50
C SER A 461 38.56 16.99 -3.12
N GLN A 462 37.68 17.34 -2.17
CA GLN A 462 37.69 16.81 -0.81
C GLN A 462 36.84 15.54 -0.64
N ILE A 463 36.00 15.21 -1.63
CA ILE A 463 35.15 14.01 -1.61
C ILE A 463 35.88 12.86 -2.29
N ILE A 464 35.95 11.71 -1.61
CA ILE A 464 36.39 10.45 -2.21
C ILE A 464 35.14 9.75 -2.77
N PRO A 465 35.02 9.55 -4.10
CA PRO A 465 33.83 8.96 -4.68
C PRO A 465 33.60 7.51 -4.23
N LEU A 466 32.34 7.14 -4.04
CA LEU A 466 31.89 5.79 -3.72
C LEU A 466 32.39 4.77 -4.76
N ALA A 467 32.50 5.20 -6.01
CA ALA A 467 33.09 4.44 -7.10
C ALA A 467 34.49 3.90 -6.79
N ARG A 468 35.28 4.65 -6.01
CA ARG A 468 36.64 4.28 -5.60
C ARG A 468 36.64 3.45 -4.32
N THR A 469 35.83 3.81 -3.33
CA THR A 469 35.80 3.10 -2.04
C THR A 469 35.11 1.74 -2.12
N ALA A 470 34.15 1.57 -3.03
CA ALA A 470 33.35 0.36 -3.23
C ALA A 470 33.54 -0.25 -4.62
N SER A 471 34.72 -0.07 -5.23
CA SER A 471 35.02 -0.47 -6.62
C SER A 471 34.72 -1.95 -6.90
N GLU A 472 35.10 -2.85 -5.99
CA GLU A 472 34.86 -4.29 -6.14
C GLU A 472 33.35 -4.63 -6.20
N GLN A 473 32.54 -4.01 -5.34
CA GLN A 473 31.10 -4.23 -5.31
C GLN A 473 30.44 -3.68 -6.58
N ILE A 474 30.86 -2.51 -7.03
CA ILE A 474 30.36 -1.86 -8.23
C ILE A 474 30.69 -2.67 -9.47
N GLN A 475 31.91 -3.20 -9.58
CA GLN A 475 32.31 -4.05 -10.70
C GLN A 475 31.44 -5.31 -10.78
N LYS A 476 31.20 -6.00 -9.65
CA LYS A 476 30.31 -7.18 -9.60
C LYS A 476 28.88 -6.85 -10.05
N LEU A 477 28.35 -5.70 -9.63
CA LEU A 477 27.02 -5.23 -10.05
C LEU A 477 26.96 -4.92 -11.55
N GLN A 478 28.00 -4.30 -12.11
CA GLN A 478 28.10 -4.02 -13.54
C GLN A 478 28.21 -5.30 -14.37
N GLU A 479 29.07 -6.24 -13.97
CA GLU A 479 29.20 -7.56 -14.63
C GLU A 479 27.86 -8.31 -14.61
N TRP A 480 27.14 -8.28 -13.48
CA TRP A 480 25.81 -8.85 -13.38
C TRP A 480 24.83 -8.20 -14.37
N ALA A 481 24.83 -6.87 -14.51
CA ALA A 481 23.96 -6.17 -15.44
C ALA A 481 24.27 -6.53 -16.91
N ILE A 482 25.57 -6.59 -17.26
CA ILE A 482 26.05 -6.90 -18.62
C ILE A 482 25.73 -8.33 -19.03
N SER A 483 25.59 -9.25 -18.07
CA SER A 483 25.19 -10.64 -18.33
C SER A 483 23.78 -10.81 -18.94
N GLY A 484 23.08 -9.70 -19.25
CA GLY A 484 21.77 -9.67 -19.91
C GLY A 484 20.59 -9.82 -18.95
N ARG A 485 20.85 -9.75 -17.64
CA ARG A 485 19.85 -9.92 -16.57
C ARG A 485 19.10 -8.65 -16.23
N ALA A 486 19.60 -7.48 -16.65
CA ALA A 486 18.95 -6.19 -16.48
C ALA A 486 19.13 -5.31 -17.71
N ARG A 487 18.18 -4.41 -17.94
CA ARG A 487 18.26 -3.37 -18.96
C ARG A 487 19.01 -2.16 -18.42
N LEU A 488 19.90 -1.56 -19.21
CA LEU A 488 20.57 -0.32 -18.81
C LEU A 488 19.57 0.85 -18.77
N ALA A 489 19.56 1.60 -17.67
CA ALA A 489 18.69 2.78 -17.52
C ALA A 489 19.11 3.96 -18.40
N SER A 490 20.37 4.01 -18.81
CA SER A 490 20.96 5.08 -19.62
C SER A 490 21.29 4.59 -21.05
N LYS A 491 21.18 5.50 -22.04
CA LYS A 491 21.46 5.20 -23.47
C LYS A 491 22.93 4.94 -23.76
N GLN A 492 23.83 5.57 -23.00
CA GLN A 492 25.27 5.41 -23.13
C GLN A 492 25.81 4.74 -21.87
N ASN A 493 26.02 3.43 -21.95
CA ASN A 493 26.91 2.73 -21.03
C ASN A 493 27.64 1.67 -21.85
N ILE A 494 28.42 2.14 -22.83
CA ILE A 494 29.53 1.34 -23.31
C ILE A 494 30.66 1.75 -22.39
N LEU A 495 30.98 0.83 -21.48
CA LEU A 495 32.18 0.84 -20.65
C LEU A 495 33.32 1.51 -21.40
N GLY A 496 33.95 2.49 -20.77
CA GLY A 496 35.33 2.82 -21.10
C GLY A 496 36.16 1.57 -20.85
N ILE A 497 36.43 0.85 -21.94
CA ILE A 497 37.70 0.16 -22.14
C ILE A 497 38.57 1.13 -22.92
#